data_AF-V9GJA8-F1
#
_entry.id   AF-V9GJA8-F1
#
_cell.length_a   1.000
_cell.length_b   1.000
_cell.length_c   1.000
_cell.angle_alpha   90.00
_cell.angle_beta   90.00
_cell.angle_gamma   90.00
#
_symmetry.space_group_name_H-M   'P 1'
#
loop_
_entity.id
_entity.type
_entity.pdbx_description
1 polymer ?
#
loop_
_entity_poly.entity_id
_entity_poly.type
_entity_poly.pdbx_seq_one_letter_code
_entity_poly.pdbx_strand_id
1 'polypeptide(L)'
;MKNRLMKKIMKRVSEGQQTGCEIPFFYVSKASDIAAQYFDRQYLTVFRPWWYDRFDYWSKLDFGKEWNRHFAESEREFEEKWGIDIRRLNADYRSRKRVQPRKPRKPKAGLPIRRLRDPEVFKVQMINGITRDVIGEKAFEYRGHQFFIYHNGAGWCVSCVLSGIRVSFRESYKKAVREAKDRIIKSFDSYLKQLESIKER
;
A
#
# COMPACT_ATOMS: atom_id res chain seq x y z
N MET A 1 18.07 0.04 -1.07
CA MET A 1 18.55 1.44 -0.85
C MET A 1 19.94 1.57 -1.49
N LYS A 2 20.32 2.72 -2.09
CA LYS A 2 21.69 2.89 -2.64
C LYS A 2 22.74 2.85 -1.50
N ASN A 3 23.85 2.13 -1.70
CA ASN A 3 24.90 1.93 -0.67
C ASN A 3 25.44 3.23 -0.06
N ARG A 4 25.62 4.28 -0.87
CA ARG A 4 26.09 5.59 -0.40
C ARG A 4 25.14 6.21 0.63
N LEU A 5 23.83 6.11 0.40
CA LEU A 5 22.81 6.66 1.29
C LEU A 5 22.76 5.86 2.61
N MET A 6 22.84 4.54 2.53
CA MET A 6 22.92 3.66 3.69
C MET A 6 24.10 4.04 4.59
N LYS A 7 25.31 4.13 4.02
CA LYS A 7 26.52 4.55 4.76
C LYS A 7 26.35 5.92 5.42
N LYS A 8 25.71 6.88 4.73
CA LYS A 8 25.44 8.21 5.30
C LYS A 8 24.50 8.14 6.51
N ILE A 9 23.43 7.35 6.42
CA ILE A 9 22.46 7.18 7.52
C ILE A 9 23.14 6.54 8.72
N MET A 10 23.86 5.43 8.52
CA MET A 10 24.57 4.72 9.57
C MET A 10 25.64 5.61 10.23
N LYS A 11 26.43 6.32 9.43
CA LYS A 11 27.42 7.29 9.94
C LYS A 11 26.78 8.36 10.82
N ARG A 12 25.65 8.93 10.40
CA ARG A 12 24.96 9.99 11.17
C ARG A 12 24.43 9.49 12.51
N VAL A 13 23.98 8.24 12.56
CA VAL A 13 23.51 7.59 13.79
C VAL A 13 24.68 7.26 14.70
N SER A 14 25.77 6.70 14.15
CA SER A 14 27.00 6.41 14.91
C SER A 14 27.58 7.67 15.56
N GLU A 15 27.77 8.74 14.77
CA GLU A 15 28.23 10.04 15.27
C GLU A 15 27.31 10.56 16.38
N GLY A 16 25.99 10.52 16.18
CA GLY A 16 25.04 10.99 17.18
C GLY A 16 25.05 10.17 18.48
N GLN A 17 25.30 8.86 18.40
CA GLN A 17 25.47 8.04 19.61
C GLN A 17 26.77 8.39 20.33
N GLN A 18 27.87 8.58 19.61
CA GLN A 18 29.19 8.92 20.17
C GLN A 18 29.20 10.32 20.82
N THR A 19 28.60 11.31 20.17
CA THR A 19 28.59 12.70 20.67
C THR A 19 27.44 12.98 21.64
N GLY A 20 26.48 12.05 21.78
CA GLY A 20 25.27 12.26 22.58
C GLY A 20 24.26 13.24 21.98
N CYS A 21 24.44 13.65 20.72
CA CYS A 21 23.53 14.59 20.06
C CYS A 21 22.18 13.93 19.72
N GLU A 22 21.12 14.73 19.71
CA GLU A 22 19.80 14.25 19.32
C GLU A 22 19.77 13.90 17.81
N ILE A 23 19.52 12.62 17.49
CA ILE A 23 19.40 12.14 16.11
C ILE A 23 17.95 12.26 15.63
N PRO A 24 17.66 12.95 14.50
CA PRO A 24 16.29 13.04 14.00
C PRO A 24 15.67 11.65 13.77
N PHE A 25 14.38 11.48 14.12
CA PHE A 25 13.65 10.21 14.02
C PHE A 25 13.78 9.54 12.65
N PHE A 26 13.85 10.33 11.56
CA PHE A 26 14.06 9.81 10.22
C PHE A 26 15.32 8.94 10.10
N TYR A 27 16.45 9.37 10.66
CA TYR A 27 17.71 8.62 10.59
C TYR A 27 17.66 7.39 11.49
N VAL A 28 17.11 7.52 12.70
CA VAL A 28 16.92 6.41 13.65
C VAL A 28 16.02 5.32 13.04
N SER A 29 14.87 5.69 12.49
CA SER A 29 13.94 4.76 11.84
C SER A 29 14.60 4.07 10.66
N LYS A 30 15.35 4.79 9.81
CA LYS A 30 16.02 4.18 8.67
C LYS A 30 17.17 3.26 9.08
N ALA A 31 17.93 3.62 10.11
CA ALA A 31 18.99 2.76 10.64
C ALA A 31 18.41 1.50 11.30
N SER A 32 17.28 1.61 12.00
CA SER A 32 16.55 0.46 12.54
C SER A 32 16.07 -0.48 11.43
N ASP A 33 15.50 0.06 10.34
CA ASP A 33 15.13 -0.76 9.15
C ASP A 33 16.36 -1.49 8.56
N ILE A 34 17.51 -0.82 8.49
CA ILE A 34 18.76 -1.40 7.96
C ILE A 34 19.29 -2.50 8.89
N ALA A 35 19.25 -2.27 10.21
CA ALA A 35 19.67 -3.26 11.20
C ALA A 35 18.77 -4.50 11.15
N ALA A 36 17.45 -4.33 11.09
CA ALA A 36 16.52 -5.44 10.93
C ALA A 36 16.82 -6.28 9.69
N GLN A 37 17.04 -5.64 8.53
CA GLN A 37 17.42 -6.34 7.30
C GLN A 37 18.77 -7.08 7.40
N TYR A 38 19.72 -6.54 8.16
CA TYR A 38 20.98 -7.21 8.43
C TYR A 38 20.78 -8.49 9.21
N PHE A 39 20.02 -8.43 10.31
CA PHE A 39 19.74 -9.59 11.15
C PHE A 39 18.88 -10.64 10.47
N ASP A 40 17.87 -10.22 9.71
CA ASP A 40 17.09 -11.15 8.88
C ASP A 40 18.00 -11.89 7.90
N ARG A 41 18.96 -11.19 7.29
CA ARG A 41 19.94 -11.83 6.41
C ARG A 41 20.83 -12.80 7.18
N GLN A 42 21.38 -12.39 8.33
CA GLN A 42 22.20 -13.28 9.17
C GLN A 42 21.44 -14.54 9.59
N TYR A 43 20.16 -14.38 9.95
CA TYR A 43 19.30 -15.53 10.21
C TYR A 43 19.18 -16.44 8.99
N LEU A 44 18.78 -15.89 7.83
CA LEU A 44 18.50 -16.69 6.64
C LEU A 44 19.74 -17.33 6.02
N THR A 45 20.91 -16.69 6.11
CA THR A 45 22.12 -17.15 5.41
C THR A 45 23.14 -17.84 6.31
N VAL A 46 23.08 -17.63 7.63
CA VAL A 46 24.06 -18.20 8.57
C VAL A 46 23.36 -19.14 9.55
N PHE A 47 22.50 -18.62 10.42
CA PHE A 47 21.91 -19.42 11.50
C PHE A 47 20.98 -20.50 10.95
N ARG A 48 20.08 -20.16 10.03
CA ARG A 48 19.06 -21.10 9.52
C ARG A 48 19.71 -22.29 8.80
N PRO A 49 20.65 -22.12 7.85
CA PRO A 49 21.37 -23.25 7.27
C PRO A 49 22.11 -24.06 8.33
N TRP A 50 22.89 -23.40 9.20
CA TRP A 50 23.62 -24.07 10.27
C TRP A 50 22.72 -24.90 11.19
N TRP A 51 21.53 -24.39 11.52
CA TRP A 51 20.57 -25.09 12.37
C TRP A 51 20.04 -26.36 11.70
N TYR A 52 19.67 -26.28 10.42
CA TYR A 52 19.16 -27.44 9.69
C TYR A 52 20.26 -28.45 9.32
N ASP A 53 21.51 -28.01 9.14
CA ASP A 53 22.67 -28.90 8.98
C ASP A 53 23.00 -29.72 10.24
N ARG A 54 22.32 -29.44 11.36
CA ARG A 54 22.47 -30.11 12.65
C ARG A 54 21.24 -30.92 13.05
N PHE A 55 20.36 -31.24 12.11
CA PHE A 55 19.10 -31.95 12.36
C PHE A 55 19.26 -33.19 13.26
N ASP A 56 20.28 -34.01 13.00
CA ASP A 56 20.56 -35.24 13.75
C ASP A 56 20.97 -35.00 15.22
N TYR A 57 21.35 -33.76 15.57
CA TYR A 57 21.81 -33.37 16.90
C TYR A 57 20.84 -32.44 17.64
N TRP A 58 19.66 -32.17 17.08
CA TRP A 58 18.68 -31.27 17.71
C TRP A 58 18.27 -31.71 19.12
N SER A 59 18.24 -33.01 19.40
CA SER A 59 17.98 -33.55 20.74
C SER A 59 19.00 -33.13 21.79
N LYS A 60 20.19 -32.66 21.38
CA LYS A 60 21.29 -32.21 22.24
C LYS A 60 21.48 -30.69 22.22
N LEU A 61 20.73 -29.97 21.39
CA LEU A 61 20.87 -28.52 21.20
C LEU A 61 19.65 -27.80 21.76
N ASP A 62 19.89 -26.70 22.47
CA ASP A 62 18.83 -25.78 22.85
C ASP A 62 18.74 -24.66 21.81
N PHE A 63 17.61 -24.60 21.11
CA PHE A 63 17.38 -23.60 20.06
C PHE A 63 17.56 -22.18 20.58
N GLY A 64 17.01 -21.85 21.75
CA GLY A 64 17.07 -20.51 22.31
C GLY A 64 18.50 -20.11 22.68
N LYS A 65 19.27 -21.04 23.23
CA LYS A 65 20.68 -20.80 23.59
C LYS A 65 21.54 -20.55 22.35
N GLU A 66 21.43 -21.40 21.33
CA GLU A 66 22.21 -21.24 20.09
C GLU A 66 21.74 -20.02 19.29
N TRP A 67 20.44 -19.74 19.27
CA TRP A 67 19.89 -18.52 18.71
C TRP A 67 20.54 -17.27 19.32
N ASN A 68 20.52 -17.18 20.65
CA ASN A 68 21.08 -16.04 21.38
C ASN A 68 22.59 -15.91 21.15
N ARG A 69 23.31 -17.03 21.05
CA ARG A 69 24.75 -17.04 20.74
C ARG A 69 25.04 -16.46 19.37
N HIS A 70 24.39 -16.97 18.32
CA HIS A 70 24.56 -16.49 16.95
C HIS A 70 24.10 -15.04 16.77
N PHE A 71 23.03 -14.65 17.46
CA PHE A 71 22.55 -13.28 17.43
C PHE A 71 23.54 -12.33 18.13
N ALA A 72 24.10 -12.70 19.28
CA ALA A 72 25.11 -11.89 19.98
C ALA A 72 26.39 -11.70 19.14
N GLU A 73 26.81 -12.72 18.40
CA GLU A 73 27.91 -12.61 17.44
C GLU A 73 27.56 -11.62 16.31
N SER A 74 26.36 -11.74 15.74
CA SER A 74 25.86 -10.83 14.72
C SER A 74 25.72 -9.39 15.21
N GLU A 75 25.33 -9.18 16.48
CA GLU A 75 25.28 -7.87 17.12
C GLU A 75 26.68 -7.25 17.19
N ARG A 76 27.69 -8.02 17.65
CA ARG A 76 29.08 -7.55 17.73
C ARG A 76 29.66 -7.19 16.38
N GLU A 77 29.45 -8.02 15.35
CA GLU A 77 29.90 -7.72 13.99
C GLU A 77 29.26 -6.44 13.44
N PHE A 78 27.98 -6.24 13.72
CA PHE A 78 27.26 -5.05 13.29
C PHE A 78 27.77 -3.78 14.01
N GLU A 79 27.98 -3.88 15.32
CA GLU A 79 28.56 -2.83 16.15
C GLU A 79 29.95 -2.45 15.68
N GLU A 80 30.83 -3.43 15.42
CA GLU A 80 32.18 -3.19 14.92
C GLU A 80 32.16 -2.52 13.54
N LYS A 81 31.28 -2.97 12.66
CA LYS A 81 31.19 -2.46 11.29
C LYS A 81 30.67 -1.04 11.20
N TRP A 82 29.73 -0.67 12.07
CA TRP A 82 28.99 0.60 11.96
C TRP A 82 29.20 1.56 13.13
N GLY A 83 29.82 1.10 14.23
CA GLY A 83 29.99 1.89 15.45
C GLY A 83 28.65 2.31 16.07
N ILE A 84 27.64 1.44 16.03
CA ILE A 84 26.28 1.74 16.51
C ILE A 84 25.85 0.66 17.50
N ASP A 85 25.62 1.07 18.75
CA ASP A 85 24.98 0.25 19.78
C ASP A 85 23.51 0.01 19.39
N ILE A 86 23.17 -1.26 19.22
CA ILE A 86 21.87 -1.70 18.71
C ILE A 86 20.78 -1.57 19.77
N ARG A 87 21.12 -1.79 21.04
CA ARG A 87 20.18 -1.63 22.16
C ARG A 87 19.79 -0.17 22.29
N ARG A 88 20.77 0.73 22.18
CA ARG A 88 20.54 2.18 22.17
C ARG A 88 19.75 2.61 20.94
N LEU A 89 20.07 2.09 19.76
CA LEU A 89 19.29 2.38 18.54
C LEU A 89 17.82 1.98 18.68
N ASN A 90 17.55 0.81 19.27
CA ASN A 90 16.19 0.33 19.53
C ASN A 90 15.46 1.19 20.57
N ALA A 91 16.17 1.61 21.64
CA ALA A 91 15.62 2.52 22.64
C ALA A 91 15.27 3.88 22.03
N ASP A 92 16.16 4.43 21.21
CA ASP A 92 15.94 5.67 20.45
C ASP A 92 14.74 5.54 19.50
N TYR A 93 14.62 4.41 18.81
CA TYR A 93 13.50 4.18 17.89
C TYR A 93 12.15 4.12 18.61
N ARG A 94 12.09 3.44 19.77
CA ARG A 94 10.87 3.30 20.57
C ARG A 94 10.45 4.58 21.28
N SER A 95 11.42 5.36 21.77
CA SER A 95 11.15 6.58 22.55
C SER A 95 10.79 7.77 21.66
N ARG A 96 11.32 7.85 20.44
CA ARG A 96 11.15 9.01 19.57
C ARG A 96 9.85 8.91 18.77
N LYS A 97 9.01 9.96 18.85
CA LYS A 97 7.80 10.07 18.02
C LYS A 97 8.16 10.58 16.64
N ARG A 98 7.47 10.06 15.61
CA ARG A 98 7.52 10.61 14.27
C ARG A 98 6.93 12.03 14.27
N VAL A 99 7.79 13.03 14.36
CA VAL A 99 7.38 14.42 14.14
C VAL A 99 7.18 14.61 12.64
N GLN A 100 5.94 14.71 12.19
CA GLN A 100 5.66 15.15 10.82
C GLN A 100 5.86 16.67 10.77
N PRO A 101 6.86 17.20 10.03
CA PRO A 101 7.11 18.64 10.00
C PRO A 101 6.01 19.41 9.27
N ARG A 102 5.11 18.73 8.55
CA ARG A 102 4.02 19.34 7.79
C ARG A 102 2.70 18.72 8.21
N LYS A 103 1.73 19.56 8.56
CA LYS A 103 0.33 19.12 8.71
C LYS A 103 -0.10 18.45 7.39
N PRO A 104 -0.81 17.31 7.43
CA PRO A 104 -1.41 16.75 6.22
C PRO A 104 -2.23 17.84 5.55
N ARG A 105 -2.03 18.02 4.24
CA ARG A 105 -2.81 19.00 3.47
C ARG A 105 -4.28 18.64 3.65
N LYS A 106 -5.09 19.60 4.10
CA LYS A 106 -6.55 19.43 4.09
C LYS A 106 -6.96 19.02 2.67
N PRO A 107 -7.84 18.02 2.48
CA PRO A 107 -8.37 17.74 1.16
C PRO A 107 -8.93 19.04 0.60
N LYS A 108 -8.60 19.36 -0.67
CA LYS A 108 -9.17 20.52 -1.33
C LYS A 108 -10.69 20.37 -1.25
N ALA A 109 -11.36 21.33 -0.61
CA ALA A 109 -12.82 21.39 -0.59
C ALA A 109 -13.33 21.26 -2.04
N GLY A 110 -14.37 20.45 -2.21
CA GLY A 110 -14.80 19.90 -3.50
C GLY A 110 -14.60 20.87 -4.65
N LEU A 111 -13.76 20.47 -5.62
CA LEU A 111 -13.78 21.09 -6.94
C LEU A 111 -15.25 21.15 -7.39
N PRO A 112 -15.71 22.26 -7.98
CA PRO A 112 -17.09 22.37 -8.42
C PRO A 112 -17.41 21.14 -9.28
N ILE A 113 -18.40 20.36 -8.84
CA ILE A 113 -18.84 19.17 -9.57
C ILE A 113 -19.22 19.67 -10.95
N ARG A 114 -18.52 19.18 -11.98
CA ARG A 114 -18.81 19.51 -13.37
C ARG A 114 -20.32 19.37 -13.59
N ARG A 115 -20.97 20.44 -14.06
CA ARG A 115 -22.39 20.38 -14.42
C ARG A 115 -22.57 19.36 -15.56
N LEU A 116 -23.56 18.49 -15.41
CA LEU A 116 -24.02 17.62 -16.48
C LEU A 116 -24.58 18.51 -17.61
N ARG A 117 -24.30 18.15 -18.85
CA ARG A 117 -24.77 18.91 -20.03
C ARG A 117 -26.23 18.62 -20.31
N ASP A 118 -26.56 17.34 -20.41
CA ASP A 118 -27.90 16.83 -20.69
C ASP A 118 -28.32 15.86 -19.56
N PRO A 119 -28.85 16.39 -18.45
CA PRO A 119 -29.23 15.58 -17.30
C PRO A 119 -30.50 14.79 -17.60
N GLU A 120 -30.41 13.47 -17.44
CA GLU A 120 -31.53 12.54 -17.50
C GLU A 120 -31.57 11.71 -16.21
N VAL A 121 -32.73 11.15 -15.87
CA VAL A 121 -32.90 10.26 -14.72
C VAL A 121 -32.63 8.83 -15.17
N PHE A 122 -31.70 8.16 -14.49
CA PHE A 122 -31.33 6.78 -14.74
C PHE A 122 -31.48 5.92 -13.49
N LYS A 123 -31.71 4.62 -13.69
CA LYS A 123 -31.73 3.65 -12.60
C LYS A 123 -30.35 3.02 -12.42
N VAL A 124 -29.86 3.00 -11.18
CA VAL A 124 -28.65 2.26 -10.79
C VAL A 124 -29.01 1.12 -9.85
N GLN A 125 -28.34 -0.01 -10.04
CA GLN A 125 -28.47 -1.16 -9.16
C GLN A 125 -27.46 -1.03 -8.02
N MET A 126 -27.96 -1.01 -6.79
CA MET A 126 -27.15 -0.99 -5.58
C MET A 126 -26.72 -2.40 -5.19
N ILE A 127 -25.69 -2.53 -4.34
CA ILE A 127 -25.13 -3.83 -3.92
C ILE A 127 -26.19 -4.72 -3.22
N ASN A 128 -27.18 -4.10 -2.57
CA ASN A 128 -28.30 -4.77 -1.91
C ASN A 128 -29.44 -5.16 -2.88
N GLY A 129 -29.25 -5.04 -4.20
CA GLY A 129 -30.25 -5.37 -5.22
C GLY A 129 -31.33 -4.29 -5.43
N ILE A 130 -31.37 -3.25 -4.61
CA ILE A 130 -32.34 -2.16 -4.74
C ILE A 130 -31.93 -1.23 -5.90
N THR A 131 -32.89 -0.91 -6.76
CA THR A 131 -32.71 0.11 -7.80
C THR A 131 -32.95 1.51 -7.24
N ARG A 132 -32.07 2.46 -7.56
CA ARG A 132 -32.22 3.86 -7.16
C ARG A 132 -32.16 4.77 -8.38
N ASP A 133 -33.00 5.78 -8.40
CA ASP A 133 -32.95 6.83 -9.41
C ASP A 133 -31.79 7.80 -9.12
N VAL A 134 -31.00 8.09 -10.16
CA VAL A 134 -29.88 9.03 -10.12
C VAL A 134 -29.95 9.95 -11.33
N ILE A 135 -29.55 11.20 -11.13
CA ILE A 135 -29.42 12.17 -12.22
C ILE A 135 -28.03 11.99 -12.84
N GLY A 136 -27.99 11.68 -14.13
CA GLY A 136 -26.77 11.44 -14.89
C GLY A 136 -26.85 12.01 -16.30
N GLU A 137 -25.82 11.77 -17.11
CA GLU A 137 -25.75 12.14 -18.53
C GLU A 137 -25.28 10.92 -19.32
N LYS A 138 -25.77 10.73 -20.55
CA LYS A 138 -25.26 9.67 -21.44
C LYS A 138 -23.77 9.94 -21.74
N ALA A 139 -22.91 8.98 -21.43
CA ALA A 139 -21.47 9.12 -21.52
C ALA A 139 -20.90 8.60 -22.84
N PHE A 140 -21.35 7.42 -23.28
CA PHE A 140 -21.00 6.81 -24.57
C PHE A 140 -21.90 5.62 -24.88
N GLU A 141 -21.83 5.18 -26.13
CA GLU A 141 -22.45 3.95 -26.62
C GLU A 141 -21.38 3.01 -27.18
N TYR A 142 -21.57 1.71 -27.00
CA TYR A 142 -20.71 0.68 -27.60
C TYR A 142 -21.54 -0.54 -27.99
N ARG A 143 -21.51 -0.91 -29.28
CA ARG A 143 -22.23 -2.07 -29.85
C ARG A 143 -23.73 -2.11 -29.47
N GLY A 144 -24.41 -0.97 -29.51
CA GLY A 144 -25.84 -0.85 -29.17
C GLY A 144 -26.15 -0.78 -27.67
N HIS A 145 -25.14 -0.85 -26.79
CA HIS A 145 -25.31 -0.66 -25.35
C HIS A 145 -24.93 0.75 -24.93
N GLN A 146 -25.85 1.42 -24.24
CA GLN A 146 -25.68 2.78 -23.75
C GLN A 146 -25.17 2.79 -22.31
N PHE A 147 -24.27 3.73 -22.02
CA PHE A 147 -23.69 3.94 -20.70
C PHE A 147 -23.87 5.40 -20.29
N PHE A 148 -24.24 5.63 -19.03
CA PHE A 148 -24.42 6.95 -18.46
C PHE A 148 -23.45 7.19 -17.30
N ILE A 149 -23.16 8.46 -17.03
CA ILE A 149 -22.28 8.90 -15.97
C ILE A 149 -23.05 9.75 -14.95
N TYR A 150 -22.81 9.52 -13.67
CA TYR A 150 -23.42 10.28 -12.57
C TYR A 150 -22.42 10.48 -11.44
N HIS A 151 -22.70 11.43 -10.53
CA HIS A 151 -21.87 11.69 -9.36
C HIS A 151 -22.57 11.17 -8.10
N ASN A 152 -21.91 10.31 -7.31
CA ASN A 152 -22.50 9.71 -6.11
C ASN A 152 -22.15 10.46 -4.80
N GLY A 153 -21.56 11.64 -4.90
CA GLY A 153 -21.07 12.44 -3.77
C GLY A 153 -19.61 12.19 -3.42
N ALA A 154 -19.08 10.99 -3.66
CA ALA A 154 -17.68 10.64 -3.46
C ALA A 154 -16.85 10.68 -4.76
N GLY A 155 -17.50 10.48 -5.91
CA GLY A 155 -16.85 10.53 -7.21
C GLY A 155 -17.80 10.25 -8.36
N TRP A 156 -17.22 10.14 -9.56
CA TRP A 156 -17.91 9.89 -10.81
C TRP A 156 -18.03 8.39 -11.09
N CYS A 157 -19.25 7.92 -11.29
CA CYS A 157 -19.61 6.56 -11.61
C CYS A 157 -20.08 6.48 -13.07
N VAL A 158 -19.65 5.46 -13.81
CA VAL A 158 -20.25 5.12 -15.12
C VAL A 158 -20.98 3.80 -14.97
N SER A 159 -22.24 3.77 -15.43
CA SER A 159 -23.11 2.59 -15.35
C SER A 159 -23.81 2.33 -16.68
N CYS A 160 -24.26 1.08 -16.87
CA CYS A 160 -25.08 0.72 -18.04
C CYS A 160 -26.52 1.21 -17.87
N VAL A 161 -27.11 1.78 -18.92
CA VAL A 161 -28.52 2.22 -18.93
C VAL A 161 -29.49 1.04 -18.73
N LEU A 162 -29.23 -0.11 -19.33
CA LEU A 162 -30.13 -1.27 -19.30
C LEU A 162 -30.13 -1.99 -17.95
N SER A 163 -28.96 -2.26 -17.38
CA SER A 163 -28.83 -3.05 -16.14
C SER A 163 -28.64 -2.21 -14.89
N GLY A 164 -28.30 -0.94 -15.02
CA GLY A 164 -27.96 -0.08 -13.89
C GLY A 164 -26.65 -0.48 -13.17
N ILE A 165 -25.89 -1.47 -13.69
CA ILE A 165 -24.64 -1.93 -13.07
C ILE A 165 -23.54 -0.89 -13.28
N ARG A 166 -22.81 -0.62 -12.20
CA ARG A 166 -21.63 0.25 -12.23
C ARG A 166 -20.43 -0.44 -12.87
N VAL A 167 -19.95 0.14 -13.97
CA VAL A 167 -18.78 -0.30 -14.73
C VAL A 167 -17.49 0.30 -14.17
N SER A 168 -17.51 1.57 -13.77
CA SER A 168 -16.32 2.26 -13.24
C SER A 168 -16.67 3.28 -12.14
N PHE A 169 -15.69 3.60 -11.29
CA PHE A 169 -15.78 4.64 -10.27
C PHE A 169 -14.44 5.37 -10.15
N ARG A 170 -14.42 6.69 -10.37
CA ARG A 170 -13.21 7.51 -10.27
C ARG A 170 -13.50 8.93 -9.78
N GLU A 171 -12.49 9.57 -9.20
CA GLU A 171 -12.57 10.96 -8.70
C GLU A 171 -12.89 12.00 -9.79
N SER A 172 -12.55 11.71 -11.05
CA SER A 172 -12.70 12.65 -12.17
C SER A 172 -13.57 12.08 -13.27
N TYR A 173 -14.47 12.89 -13.81
CA TYR A 173 -15.34 12.59 -14.95
C TYR A 173 -14.57 11.93 -16.10
N LYS A 174 -13.49 12.58 -16.59
CA LYS A 174 -12.72 12.09 -17.74
C LYS A 174 -12.06 10.74 -17.47
N LYS A 175 -11.60 10.51 -16.23
CA LYS A 175 -11.00 9.23 -15.82
C LYS A 175 -12.05 8.13 -15.74
N ALA A 176 -13.22 8.42 -15.19
CA ALA A 176 -14.33 7.47 -15.07
C ALA A 176 -14.79 6.98 -16.44
N VAL A 177 -14.98 7.90 -17.40
CA VAL A 177 -15.40 7.57 -18.77
C VAL A 177 -14.32 6.77 -19.52
N ARG A 178 -13.05 7.21 -19.45
CA ARG A 178 -11.95 6.50 -20.13
C ARG A 178 -11.84 5.05 -19.65
N GLU A 179 -11.85 4.86 -18.34
CA GLU A 179 -11.71 3.52 -17.79
C GLU A 179 -12.94 2.64 -18.05
N ALA A 180 -14.14 3.21 -18.05
CA ALA A 180 -15.33 2.47 -18.45
C ALA A 180 -15.22 1.98 -19.90
N LYS A 181 -14.77 2.83 -20.83
CA LYS A 181 -14.52 2.43 -22.22
C LYS A 181 -13.48 1.32 -22.30
N ASP A 182 -12.34 1.47 -21.63
CA ASP A 182 -11.28 0.47 -21.65
C ASP A 182 -11.74 -0.88 -21.11
N ARG A 183 -12.54 -0.91 -20.03
CA ARG A 183 -13.12 -2.14 -19.46
C ARG A 183 -14.10 -2.80 -20.43
N ILE A 184 -15.04 -2.02 -20.98
CA ILE A 184 -16.06 -2.56 -21.90
C ILE A 184 -15.40 -3.09 -23.18
N ILE A 185 -14.38 -2.41 -23.72
CA ILE A 185 -13.66 -2.88 -24.91
C ILE A 185 -12.90 -4.18 -24.63
N LYS A 186 -12.21 -4.27 -23.48
CA LYS A 186 -11.35 -5.43 -23.16
C LYS A 186 -12.12 -6.68 -22.72
N SER A 187 -13.28 -6.51 -22.11
CA SER A 187 -14.04 -7.63 -21.52
C SER A 187 -15.52 -7.58 -21.88
N PHE A 188 -15.83 -7.30 -23.16
CA PHE A 188 -17.21 -7.17 -23.64
C PHE A 188 -18.01 -8.48 -23.49
N ASP A 189 -17.40 -9.62 -23.78
CA ASP A 189 -18.08 -10.92 -23.72
C ASP A 189 -18.47 -11.30 -22.29
N SER A 190 -17.62 -10.96 -21.31
CA SER A 190 -17.93 -11.13 -19.89
C SER A 190 -19.09 -10.23 -19.45
N TYR A 191 -19.14 -9.01 -19.99
CA TYR A 191 -20.23 -8.08 -19.76
C TYR A 191 -21.56 -8.57 -20.35
N LEU A 192 -21.57 -9.17 -21.55
CA LEU A 192 -22.79 -9.77 -22.13
C LEU A 192 -23.34 -10.90 -21.25
N LYS A 193 -22.49 -11.80 -20.76
CA LYS A 193 -22.89 -12.87 -19.82
C LYS A 193 -23.51 -12.33 -18.52
N GLN A 194 -23.00 -11.20 -18.03
CA GLN A 194 -23.58 -10.53 -16.86
C GLN A 194 -24.95 -9.93 -17.16
N LEU A 195 -25.20 -9.44 -18.38
CA LEU A 195 -26.52 -8.94 -18.78
C LEU A 195 -27.53 -10.07 -18.96
N GLU A 196 -27.12 -11.20 -19.52
CA GLU A 196 -27.99 -12.38 -19.71
C GLU A 196 -28.48 -12.93 -18.37
N SER A 197 -27.59 -13.11 -17.40
CA SER A 197 -27.96 -13.60 -16.06
C SER A 197 -28.87 -12.66 -15.26
N ILE A 198 -28.97 -11.39 -15.65
CA ILE A 198 -29.89 -10.41 -15.05
C ILE A 198 -31.25 -10.43 -15.73
N LYS A 199 -31.34 -10.76 -17.02
CA LYS A 199 -32.62 -10.90 -17.73
C LYS A 199 -33.39 -12.16 -17.33
N GLU A 200 -32.70 -13.18 -16.85
CA GLU A 200 -33.29 -14.45 -16.39
C GLU A 200 -33.77 -14.42 -14.93
N ARG A 201 -33.56 -13.31 -14.22
CA ARG A 201 -34.05 -13.08 -12.85
C ARG A 201 -35.27 -12.16 -12.84
#